data_AF-A0A411DTL7-F1
#
_entry.id   AF-A0A411DTL7-F1
#
_cell.length_a   1.000
_cell.length_b   1.000
_cell.length_c   1.000
_cell.angle_alpha   90.00
_cell.angle_beta   90.00
_cell.angle_gamma   90.00
#
_symmetry.space_group_name_H-M   'P 1'
#
loop_
_entity.id
_entity.type
_entity.pdbx_description
1 polymer ?
#
loop_
_entity_poly.entity_id
_entity_poly.type
_entity_poly.pdbx_seq_one_letter_code
_entity_poly.pdbx_strand_id
1 'polypeptide(L)'
;MDRETIDYIIRYFSKLMTKDEALALNHHMYTLKSSENTRMRNIMIERGWINSDPEVIQLLEHGYDFFEQNVVTRIMKETPEKVFFNNCPKCHKLARTPRAKQCRYCGYNWHHLTVAQFQLNNTFQVTGRNFFLLGQIAEGKIKEGQRIDLRILGLNKKPKIQSIEFALTRQDGKAWEDIALGIAELTAEDKEYLIDITPARDPLDIIE
;
A
#
# COMPACT_ATOMS: atom_id res chain seq x y z
N MET A 1 -12.21 7.01 -16.91
CA MET A 1 -11.70 7.23 -15.54
C MET A 1 -11.27 8.69 -15.47
N ASP A 2 -11.53 9.40 -14.38
CA ASP A 2 -11.11 10.79 -14.25
C ASP A 2 -9.61 10.91 -13.95
N ARG A 3 -9.04 12.10 -14.19
CA ARG A 3 -7.60 12.37 -14.03
C ARG A 3 -7.10 12.16 -12.60
N GLU A 4 -7.91 12.50 -11.58
CA GLU A 4 -7.50 12.35 -10.17
C GLU A 4 -7.31 10.87 -9.81
N THR A 5 -8.19 10.00 -10.32
CA THR A 5 -8.08 8.55 -10.10
C THR A 5 -6.85 7.97 -10.80
N ILE A 6 -6.55 8.40 -12.03
CA ILE A 6 -5.35 7.96 -12.76
C ILE A 6 -4.08 8.36 -12.00
N ASP A 7 -3.97 9.63 -11.62
CA ASP A 7 -2.82 10.15 -10.87
C ASP A 7 -2.62 9.41 -9.55
N TYR A 8 -3.71 9.08 -8.85
CA TYR A 8 -3.67 8.34 -7.60
C TYR A 8 -3.11 6.93 -7.78
N ILE A 9 -3.56 6.20 -8.82
CA ILE A 9 -3.08 4.84 -9.09
C ILE A 9 -1.62 4.85 -9.49
N ILE A 10 -1.23 5.68 -10.47
CA ILE A 10 0.16 5.79 -10.92
C ILE A 10 1.08 6.14 -9.73
N ARG A 11 0.66 7.07 -8.88
CA ARG A 11 1.51 7.54 -7.77
C ARG A 11 1.66 6.53 -6.64
N TYR A 12 0.57 5.87 -6.24
CA TYR A 12 0.56 5.06 -5.01
C TYR A 12 0.61 3.55 -5.26
N PHE A 13 0.36 3.12 -6.49
CA PHE A 13 0.34 1.72 -6.90
C PHE A 13 1.30 1.45 -8.07
N SER A 14 2.33 2.28 -8.25
CA SER A 14 3.37 2.09 -9.29
C SER A 14 4.08 0.74 -9.20
N LYS A 15 4.08 0.09 -8.03
CA LYS A 15 4.61 -1.27 -7.86
C LYS A 15 3.83 -2.34 -8.66
N LEU A 16 2.61 -2.03 -9.10
CA LEU A 16 1.79 -2.90 -9.95
C LEU A 16 2.08 -2.72 -11.44
N MET A 17 2.94 -1.76 -11.81
CA MET A 17 3.36 -1.55 -13.18
C MET A 17 4.30 -2.67 -13.63
N THR A 18 4.29 -2.99 -14.93
CA THR A 18 5.30 -3.86 -15.51
C THR A 18 6.66 -3.15 -15.49
N LYS A 19 7.73 -3.91 -15.73
CA LYS A 19 9.08 -3.34 -15.83
C LYS A 19 9.15 -2.24 -16.90
N ASP A 20 8.54 -2.47 -18.07
CA ASP A 20 8.62 -1.54 -19.20
C ASP A 20 7.74 -0.32 -18.98
N GLU A 21 6.57 -0.48 -18.37
CA GLU A 21 5.73 0.64 -17.94
C GLU A 21 6.48 1.52 -16.92
N ALA A 22 7.15 0.91 -15.93
CA ALA A 22 7.92 1.65 -14.94
C ALA A 22 9.11 2.39 -15.58
N LEU A 23 9.76 1.78 -16.57
CA LEU A 23 10.81 2.42 -17.36
C LEU A 23 10.28 3.57 -18.23
N ALA A 24 9.10 3.41 -18.85
CA ALA A 24 8.46 4.45 -19.66
C ALA A 24 8.06 5.67 -18.81
N LEU A 25 7.48 5.43 -17.64
CA LEU A 25 7.16 6.48 -16.67
C LEU A 25 8.40 7.25 -16.23
N ASN A 26 9.48 6.54 -15.90
CA ASN A 26 10.77 7.15 -15.56
C ASN A 26 11.35 7.94 -16.74
N HIS A 27 11.37 7.35 -17.94
CA HIS A 27 11.87 8.00 -19.15
C HIS A 27 11.18 9.34 -19.37
N HIS A 28 9.85 9.37 -19.33
CA HIS A 28 9.07 10.60 -19.50
C HIS A 28 9.40 11.63 -18.41
N MET A 29 9.30 11.23 -17.13
CA MET A 29 9.52 12.12 -15.99
C MET A 29 10.93 12.75 -16.00
N TYR A 30 11.96 11.93 -16.22
CA TYR A 30 13.35 12.38 -16.17
C TYR A 30 13.75 13.14 -17.43
N THR A 31 13.19 12.81 -18.60
CA THR A 31 13.36 13.62 -19.80
C THR A 31 12.81 15.03 -19.59
N LEU A 32 11.62 15.18 -19.00
CA LEU A 32 11.04 16.48 -18.69
C LEU A 32 11.91 17.26 -17.69
N LYS A 33 12.31 16.62 -16.58
CA LYS A 33 13.12 17.26 -15.51
C LYS A 33 14.53 17.67 -15.93
N SER A 34 15.10 17.04 -16.95
CA SER A 34 16.47 17.28 -17.42
C SER A 34 16.57 17.99 -18.77
N SER A 35 15.43 18.41 -19.34
CA SER A 35 15.33 19.08 -20.64
C SER A 35 16.33 20.22 -20.81
N GLU A 36 16.49 21.06 -19.79
CA GLU A 36 17.37 22.24 -19.80
C GLU A 36 18.80 21.97 -19.26
N ASN A 37 19.12 20.74 -18.82
CA ASN A 37 20.39 20.43 -18.17
C ASN A 37 21.04 19.16 -18.74
N THR A 38 21.90 19.35 -19.74
CA THR A 38 22.59 18.27 -20.44
C THR A 38 23.43 17.39 -19.52
N ARG A 39 24.11 17.98 -18.52
CA ARG A 39 24.91 17.20 -17.57
C ARG A 39 24.03 16.27 -16.74
N MET A 40 22.91 16.79 -16.24
CA MET A 40 21.94 16.00 -15.49
C MET A 40 21.30 14.93 -16.37
N ARG A 41 20.96 15.26 -17.63
CA ARG A 41 20.41 14.32 -18.60
C ARG A 41 21.35 13.13 -18.85
N ASN A 42 22.64 13.38 -19.07
CA ASN A 42 23.62 12.31 -19.28
C ASN A 42 23.71 11.36 -18.08
N ILE A 43 23.73 11.90 -16.85
CA ILE A 43 23.72 11.08 -15.64
C ILE A 43 22.45 10.21 -15.55
N MET A 44 21.29 10.75 -15.95
CA MET A 44 20.04 10.00 -15.94
C MET A 44 19.99 8.90 -17.01
N ILE A 45 20.61 9.13 -18.17
CA ILE A 45 20.81 8.11 -19.22
C ILE A 45 21.74 7.00 -18.71
N GLU A 46 22.90 7.36 -18.15
CA GLU A 46 23.87 6.40 -17.59
C GLU A 46 23.27 5.51 -16.49
N ARG A 47 22.33 6.06 -15.70
CA ARG A 47 21.57 5.31 -14.68
C ARG A 47 20.42 4.48 -15.22
N GLY A 48 20.15 4.53 -16.53
CA GLY A 48 19.03 3.84 -17.18
C GLY A 48 17.65 4.45 -16.87
N TRP A 49 17.60 5.65 -16.30
CA TRP A 49 16.34 6.33 -15.97
C TRP A 49 15.70 7.01 -17.19
N ILE A 50 16.53 7.45 -18.13
CA ILE A 50 16.10 7.84 -19.48
C ILE A 50 16.53 6.70 -20.40
N ASN A 51 15.59 5.83 -20.74
CA ASN A 51 15.86 4.64 -21.54
C ASN A 51 15.47 4.87 -23.01
N SER A 52 16.33 4.46 -23.95
CA SER A 52 16.06 4.54 -25.40
C SER A 52 15.60 3.22 -26.01
N ASP A 53 15.24 2.24 -25.19
CA ASP A 53 14.67 0.97 -25.63
C ASP A 53 13.41 1.20 -26.48
N PRO A 54 13.37 0.67 -27.73
CA PRO A 54 12.22 0.81 -28.61
C PRO A 54 10.90 0.38 -27.98
N GLU A 55 10.90 -0.69 -27.17
CA GLU A 55 9.68 -1.19 -26.52
C GLU A 55 9.14 -0.17 -25.50
N VAL A 56 10.04 0.48 -24.75
CA VAL A 56 9.70 1.51 -23.77
C VAL A 56 9.21 2.80 -24.45
N ILE A 57 9.84 3.18 -25.56
CA ILE A 57 9.43 4.37 -26.34
C ILE A 57 8.06 4.14 -26.98
N GLN A 58 7.79 2.92 -27.47
CA GLN A 58 6.51 2.58 -28.11
C GLN A 58 5.33 2.76 -27.14
N LEU A 59 5.51 2.48 -25.85
CA LEU A 59 4.47 2.74 -24.83
C LEU A 59 4.04 4.22 -24.76
N LEU A 60 4.89 5.14 -25.20
CA LEU A 60 4.66 6.59 -25.16
C LEU A 60 4.23 7.17 -26.53
N GLU A 61 4.10 6.36 -27.57
CA GLU A 61 3.84 6.80 -28.97
C GLU A 61 2.58 7.67 -29.10
N HIS A 62 1.52 7.31 -28.37
CA HIS A 62 0.23 8.03 -28.39
C HIS A 62 0.15 9.16 -27.36
N GLY A 63 1.29 9.53 -26.75
CA GLY A 63 1.38 10.57 -25.73
C GLY A 63 1.22 10.04 -24.30
N TYR A 64 1.69 10.85 -23.36
CA TYR A 64 1.81 10.48 -21.95
C TYR A 64 0.46 10.25 -21.24
N ASP A 65 -0.55 11.07 -21.53
CA ASP A 65 -1.89 10.87 -20.96
C ASP A 65 -2.50 9.52 -21.38
N PHE A 66 -2.29 9.14 -22.64
CA PHE A 66 -2.79 7.87 -23.18
C PHE A 66 -2.05 6.68 -22.55
N PHE A 67 -0.73 6.82 -22.37
CA PHE A 67 0.09 5.86 -21.64
C PHE A 67 -0.42 5.64 -20.22
N GLU A 68 -0.60 6.70 -19.41
CA GLU A 68 -1.07 6.56 -18.03
C GLU A 68 -2.47 5.92 -17.96
N GLN A 69 -3.36 6.31 -18.88
CA GLN A 69 -4.69 5.69 -18.96
C GLN A 69 -4.60 4.19 -19.26
N ASN A 70 -3.76 3.78 -20.21
CA ASN A 70 -3.58 2.37 -20.57
C ASN A 70 -3.01 1.55 -19.41
N VAL A 71 -1.97 2.06 -18.74
CA VAL A 71 -1.38 1.43 -17.54
C VAL A 71 -2.45 1.22 -16.48
N VAL A 72 -3.21 2.26 -16.16
CA VAL A 72 -4.24 2.19 -15.12
C VAL A 72 -5.37 1.24 -15.52
N THR A 73 -5.82 1.27 -16.78
CA THR A 73 -6.81 0.33 -17.29
C THR A 73 -6.33 -1.12 -17.18
N ARG A 74 -5.06 -1.40 -17.47
CA ARG A 74 -4.45 -2.73 -17.29
C ARG A 74 -4.44 -3.13 -15.81
N ILE A 75 -3.90 -2.31 -14.92
CA ILE A 75 -3.82 -2.59 -13.48
C ILE A 75 -5.21 -2.92 -12.92
N MET A 76 -6.23 -2.14 -13.29
CA MET A 76 -7.61 -2.34 -12.81
C MET A 76 -8.29 -3.56 -13.46
N LYS A 77 -7.81 -4.04 -14.61
CA LYS A 77 -8.31 -5.25 -15.25
C LYS A 77 -7.66 -6.51 -14.68
N GLU A 78 -6.36 -6.48 -14.46
CA GLU A 78 -5.54 -7.65 -14.09
C GLU A 78 -5.41 -7.85 -12.59
N THR A 79 -5.36 -6.76 -11.81
CA THR A 79 -5.13 -6.80 -10.35
C THR A 79 -6.00 -5.79 -9.58
N PRO A 80 -7.33 -5.72 -9.83
CA PRO A 80 -8.20 -4.76 -9.15
C PRO A 80 -8.19 -4.92 -7.62
N GLU A 81 -8.00 -6.14 -7.13
CA GLU A 81 -7.97 -6.47 -5.70
C GLU A 81 -6.79 -5.86 -4.95
N LYS A 82 -5.71 -5.48 -5.65
CA LYS A 82 -4.53 -4.84 -5.03
C LYS A 82 -4.67 -3.32 -4.95
N VAL A 83 -5.64 -2.73 -5.64
CA VAL A 83 -5.88 -1.28 -5.64
C VAL A 83 -6.98 -0.94 -4.65
N PHE A 84 -6.74 0.10 -3.83
CA PHE A 84 -7.75 0.61 -2.91
C PHE A 84 -7.82 2.13 -2.94
N PHE A 85 -9.04 2.64 -2.82
CA PHE A 85 -9.30 4.07 -2.78
C PHE A 85 -9.59 4.52 -1.36
N ASN A 86 -8.85 5.52 -0.90
CA ASN A 86 -9.13 6.18 0.37
C ASN A 86 -10.14 7.31 0.13
N ASN A 87 -11.42 6.98 0.16
CA ASN A 87 -12.49 7.96 -0.04
C ASN A 87 -12.92 8.59 1.29
N CYS A 88 -13.26 9.88 1.27
CA CYS A 88 -13.79 10.55 2.43
C CYS A 88 -15.10 9.89 2.88
N PRO A 89 -15.26 9.50 4.16
CA PRO A 89 -16.50 8.89 4.63
C PRO A 89 -17.70 9.85 4.62
N LYS A 90 -17.46 11.18 4.57
CA LYS A 90 -18.54 12.19 4.56
C LYS A 90 -18.98 12.59 3.15
N CYS A 91 -18.05 12.84 2.23
CA CYS A 91 -18.37 13.33 0.88
C CYS A 91 -17.99 12.36 -0.25
N HIS A 92 -17.42 11.20 0.08
CA HIS A 92 -17.05 10.11 -0.83
C HIS A 92 -16.03 10.45 -1.93
N LYS A 93 -15.48 11.67 -1.94
CA LYS A 93 -14.39 12.06 -2.84
C LYS A 93 -13.07 11.40 -2.42
N LEU A 94 -12.22 11.14 -3.42
CA LEU A 94 -10.90 10.55 -3.24
C LEU A 94 -10.00 11.46 -2.40
N ALA A 95 -9.38 10.90 -1.36
CA ALA A 95 -8.45 11.62 -0.52
C ALA A 95 -7.08 11.73 -1.21
N ARG A 96 -6.27 12.71 -0.77
CA ARG A 96 -4.98 13.04 -1.40
C ARG A 96 -4.00 11.86 -1.41
N THR A 97 -4.04 11.02 -0.37
CA THR A 97 -3.12 9.89 -0.21
C THR A 97 -3.87 8.70 0.40
N PRO A 98 -3.35 7.47 0.25
CA PRO A 98 -3.86 6.28 0.93
C PRO A 98 -3.96 6.39 2.46
N ARG A 99 -3.12 7.23 3.08
CA ARG A 99 -3.04 7.44 4.55
C ARG A 99 -3.80 8.66 5.04
N ALA A 100 -4.37 9.47 4.15
CA ALA A 100 -5.01 10.71 4.56
C ALA A 100 -6.21 10.44 5.48
N LYS A 101 -6.29 11.18 6.59
CA LYS A 101 -7.41 11.15 7.54
C LYS A 101 -8.20 12.48 7.60
N GLN A 102 -7.96 13.36 6.63
CA GLN A 102 -8.67 14.62 6.46
C GLN A 102 -9.01 14.85 4.98
N CYS A 103 -10.24 15.28 4.72
CA CYS A 103 -10.71 15.55 3.36
C CYS A 103 -10.19 16.90 2.87
N ARG A 104 -9.54 16.92 1.70
CA ARG A 104 -9.16 18.17 1.02
C ARG A 104 -10.34 18.95 0.42
N TYR A 105 -11.49 18.30 0.26
CA TYR A 105 -12.67 18.87 -0.39
C TYR A 105 -13.67 19.44 0.61
N CYS A 106 -14.03 18.69 1.65
CA CYS A 106 -15.04 19.10 2.63
C CYS A 106 -14.48 19.37 4.04
N GLY A 107 -13.16 19.24 4.23
CA GLY A 107 -12.49 19.47 5.51
C GLY A 107 -12.75 18.41 6.60
N TYR A 108 -13.63 17.43 6.36
CA TYR A 108 -13.95 16.39 7.36
C TYR A 108 -12.70 15.65 7.82
N ASN A 109 -12.52 15.56 9.13
CA ASN A 109 -11.44 14.85 9.80
C ASN A 109 -11.99 13.55 10.41
N TRP A 110 -11.41 12.41 10.04
CA TRP A 110 -11.81 11.10 10.52
C TRP A 110 -10.70 10.36 11.28
N HIS A 111 -9.78 11.10 11.90
CA HIS A 111 -8.80 10.51 12.82
C HIS A 111 -9.47 9.72 13.94
N HIS A 112 -10.64 10.15 14.40
CA HIS A 112 -11.44 9.47 15.43
C HIS A 112 -11.97 8.09 15.03
N LEU A 113 -11.92 7.71 13.75
CA LEU A 113 -12.29 6.35 13.31
C LEU A 113 -11.20 5.33 13.64
N THR A 114 -9.97 5.78 13.88
CA THR A 114 -8.88 4.93 14.37
C THR A 114 -8.95 4.88 15.88
N VAL A 115 -9.13 3.67 16.42
CA VAL A 115 -9.31 3.43 17.88
C VAL A 115 -8.07 2.86 18.53
N ALA A 116 -7.16 2.28 17.73
CA ALA A 116 -5.84 1.87 18.16
C ALA A 116 -4.87 1.82 16.98
N GLN A 117 -3.58 1.75 17.28
CA GLN A 117 -2.50 1.50 16.34
C GLN A 117 -1.72 0.27 16.78
N PHE A 118 -1.48 -0.65 15.85
CA PHE A 118 -0.84 -1.92 16.11
C PHE A 118 0.45 -2.06 15.29
N GLN A 119 1.57 -2.21 15.99
CA GLN A 119 2.88 -2.43 15.40
C GLN A 119 3.05 -3.93 15.11
N LEU A 120 3.00 -4.31 13.82
CA LEU A 120 3.12 -5.70 13.39
C LEU A 120 4.58 -6.13 13.34
N ASN A 121 4.95 -7.11 14.16
CA ASN A 121 6.30 -7.64 14.27
C ASN A 121 6.47 -8.97 13.52
N ASN A 122 5.47 -9.85 13.58
CA ASN A 122 5.53 -11.17 12.96
C ASN A 122 4.11 -11.69 12.68
N THR A 123 4.02 -12.79 11.95
CA THR A 123 2.77 -13.53 11.76
C THR A 123 2.97 -15.02 11.96
N PHE A 124 1.92 -15.73 12.36
CA PHE A 124 1.96 -17.19 12.44
C PHE A 124 0.56 -17.78 12.33
N GLN A 125 0.49 -19.06 11.97
CA GLN A 125 -0.75 -19.82 12.01
C GLN A 125 -0.52 -21.10 12.81
N VAL A 126 -1.43 -21.39 13.74
CA VAL A 126 -1.47 -22.68 14.44
C VAL A 126 -2.52 -23.55 13.77
N THR A 127 -2.20 -24.83 13.51
CA THR A 127 -3.13 -25.79 12.88
C THR A 127 -4.47 -25.82 13.62
N GLY A 128 -5.56 -25.64 12.88
CA GLY A 128 -6.92 -25.61 13.44
C GLY A 128 -7.29 -24.32 14.18
N ARG A 129 -6.44 -23.28 14.15
CA ARG A 129 -6.72 -21.96 14.72
C ARG A 129 -6.63 -20.85 13.67
N ASN A 130 -6.94 -19.63 14.12
CA ASN A 130 -6.84 -18.41 13.34
C ASN A 130 -5.41 -18.14 12.85
N PHE A 131 -5.30 -17.29 11.83
CA PHE A 131 -4.04 -16.66 11.47
C PHE A 131 -3.81 -15.48 12.42
N PHE A 132 -2.64 -15.41 13.03
CA PHE A 132 -2.32 -14.42 14.05
C PHE A 132 -1.34 -13.38 13.54
N LEU A 133 -1.67 -12.12 13.82
CA LEU A 133 -0.77 -10.98 13.69
C LEU A 133 -0.14 -10.71 15.06
N LEU A 134 1.17 -10.86 15.16
CA LEU A 134 1.91 -10.74 16.41
C LEU A 134 2.62 -9.39 16.48
N GLY A 135 2.47 -8.69 17.60
CA GLY A 135 2.97 -7.33 17.70
C GLY A 135 2.61 -6.61 18.98
N GLN A 136 2.70 -5.29 18.95
CA GLN A 136 2.50 -4.42 20.11
C GLN A 136 1.46 -3.34 19.83
N ILE A 137 0.71 -2.95 20.86
CA ILE A 137 -0.16 -1.79 20.78
C ILE A 137 0.73 -0.54 20.87
N ALA A 138 0.82 0.20 19.77
CA ALA A 138 1.52 1.47 19.72
C ALA A 138 0.68 2.60 20.36
N GLU A 139 -0.64 2.56 20.16
CA GLU A 139 -1.58 3.54 20.70
C GLU A 139 -2.98 2.91 20.87
N GLY A 140 -3.76 3.40 21.84
CA GLY A 140 -5.18 3.07 21.98
C GLY A 140 -5.47 1.73 22.68
N LYS A 141 -6.68 1.21 22.47
CA LYS A 141 -7.12 -0.07 23.06
C LYS A 141 -7.76 -0.94 21.99
N ILE A 142 -7.27 -2.17 21.87
CA ILE A 142 -7.78 -3.16 20.94
C ILE A 142 -8.80 -4.06 21.65
N LYS A 143 -9.90 -4.38 20.96
CA LYS A 143 -10.93 -5.32 21.41
C LYS A 143 -11.32 -6.25 20.27
N GLU A 144 -11.79 -7.44 20.63
CA GLU A 144 -12.47 -8.32 19.67
C GLU A 144 -13.67 -7.60 19.06
N GLY A 145 -13.94 -7.85 17.77
CA GLY A 145 -14.98 -7.14 17.06
C GLY A 145 -14.44 -6.08 16.10
N GLN A 146 -13.39 -5.38 16.51
CA GLN A 146 -12.73 -4.33 15.72
C GLN A 146 -12.05 -4.90 14.48
N ARG A 147 -11.69 -4.04 13.53
CA ARG A 147 -11.07 -4.43 12.25
C ARG A 147 -9.68 -3.83 12.13
N ILE A 148 -8.73 -4.59 11.60
CA ILE A 148 -7.38 -4.10 11.31
C ILE A 148 -7.27 -3.68 9.84
N ASP A 149 -6.79 -2.47 9.55
CA ASP A 149 -6.64 -1.97 8.18
C ASP A 149 -5.31 -2.42 7.56
N LEU A 150 -5.36 -3.48 6.73
CA LEU A 150 -4.18 -4.03 6.05
C LEU A 150 -3.85 -3.32 4.73
N ARG A 151 -4.67 -2.34 4.32
CA ARG A 151 -4.49 -1.65 3.03
C ARG A 151 -3.13 -1.00 2.91
N ILE A 152 -2.60 -0.49 4.01
CA ILE A 152 -1.30 0.16 3.98
C ILE A 152 -0.12 -0.79 3.77
N LEU A 153 -0.35 -2.08 4.01
CA LEU A 153 0.57 -3.14 3.67
C LEU A 153 0.41 -3.61 2.22
N GLY A 154 -0.55 -3.12 1.46
CA GLY A 154 -0.81 -3.56 0.08
C GLY A 154 -1.89 -4.64 -0.05
N LEU A 155 -2.54 -5.03 1.04
CA LEU A 155 -3.70 -5.93 1.01
C LEU A 155 -4.99 -5.14 1.15
N ASN A 156 -5.86 -5.14 0.14
CA ASN A 156 -7.13 -4.41 0.17
C ASN A 156 -8.18 -5.07 1.08
N LYS A 157 -7.84 -5.27 2.36
CA LYS A 157 -8.65 -5.99 3.34
C LYS A 157 -8.64 -5.30 4.69
N LYS A 158 -9.75 -5.48 5.40
CA LYS A 158 -9.95 -5.01 6.77
C LYS A 158 -10.49 -6.15 7.62
N PRO A 159 -9.73 -7.23 7.87
CA PRO A 159 -10.27 -8.39 8.55
C PRO A 159 -10.66 -8.05 9.99
N LYS A 160 -11.69 -8.75 10.47
CA LYS A 160 -12.18 -8.64 11.84
C LYS A 160 -11.23 -9.36 12.80
N ILE A 161 -10.94 -8.73 13.94
CA ILE A 161 -10.24 -9.33 15.07
C ILE A 161 -11.23 -10.25 15.78
N GLN A 162 -10.93 -11.54 15.75
CA GLN A 162 -11.77 -12.60 16.32
C GLN A 162 -11.28 -13.09 17.68
N SER A 163 -9.98 -12.99 17.95
CA SER A 163 -9.42 -13.34 19.24
C SER A 163 -8.21 -12.47 19.56
N ILE A 164 -7.99 -12.23 20.84
CA ILE A 164 -6.79 -11.55 21.35
C ILE A 164 -6.12 -12.51 22.33
N GLU A 165 -4.90 -12.92 21.99
CA GLU A 165 -4.08 -13.83 22.79
C GLU A 165 -2.75 -13.15 23.15
N PHE A 166 -2.08 -13.70 24.17
CA PHE A 166 -0.74 -13.27 24.56
C PHE A 166 0.26 -14.32 24.11
N ALA A 167 1.36 -13.87 23.52
CA ALA A 167 2.41 -14.74 23.05
C ALA A 167 3.74 -14.31 23.67
N LEU A 168 4.36 -15.25 24.38
CA LEU A 168 5.68 -15.06 24.94
C LEU A 168 6.72 -15.13 23.83
N THR A 169 7.36 -14.01 23.55
CA THR A 169 8.44 -13.88 22.59
C THR A 169 9.75 -13.64 23.31
N ARG A 170 10.85 -14.14 22.73
CA ARG A 170 12.21 -13.96 23.25
C ARG A 170 13.06 -13.32 22.16
N GLN A 171 13.61 -12.14 22.41
CA GLN A 171 14.79 -11.67 21.69
C GLN A 171 15.90 -11.34 22.68
N ASP A 172 17.14 -11.62 22.29
CA ASP A 172 18.35 -11.33 23.05
C ASP A 172 18.31 -11.85 24.51
N GLY A 173 17.69 -13.02 24.72
CA GLY A 173 17.56 -13.65 26.04
C GLY A 173 16.57 -12.97 26.99
N LYS A 174 15.90 -11.88 26.58
CA LYS A 174 14.81 -11.25 27.34
C LYS A 174 13.47 -11.74 26.81
N ALA A 175 12.62 -12.19 27.73
CA ALA A 175 11.25 -12.54 27.40
C ALA A 175 10.38 -11.29 27.46
N TRP A 176 9.53 -11.10 26.46
CA TRP A 176 8.45 -10.13 26.49
C TRP A 176 7.16 -10.79 26.02
N GLU A 177 6.07 -10.11 26.29
CA GLU A 177 4.73 -10.56 25.93
C GLU A 177 4.24 -9.67 24.78
N ASP A 178 4.19 -10.26 23.58
CA ASP A 178 3.54 -9.64 22.44
C ASP A 178 2.06 -10.02 22.43
N ILE A 179 1.26 -9.19 21.78
CA ILE A 179 -0.17 -9.42 21.56
C ILE A 179 -0.33 -10.13 20.22
N ALA A 180 -1.08 -11.23 20.23
CA ALA A 180 -1.45 -11.99 19.05
C ALA A 180 -2.92 -11.69 18.71
N LEU A 181 -3.14 -11.01 17.59
CA LEU A 181 -4.47 -10.71 17.06
C LEU A 181 -4.88 -11.81 16.07
N GLY A 182 -5.82 -12.67 16.47
CA GLY A 182 -6.39 -13.69 15.61
C GLY A 182 -7.38 -13.05 14.64
N ILE A 183 -7.13 -13.19 13.34
CA ILE A 183 -7.96 -12.62 12.29
C ILE A 183 -8.54 -13.71 11.37
N ALA A 184 -9.73 -13.44 10.85
CA ALA A 184 -10.36 -14.25 9.80
C ALA A 184 -10.21 -13.60 8.42
N GLU A 185 -10.77 -14.25 7.39
CA GLU A 185 -11.02 -13.66 6.06
C GLU A 185 -9.76 -13.40 5.20
N LEU A 186 -8.67 -14.13 5.45
CA LEU A 186 -7.47 -14.16 4.59
C LEU A 186 -7.38 -15.44 3.78
N THR A 187 -7.05 -15.32 2.49
CA THR A 187 -6.73 -16.45 1.61
C THR A 187 -5.35 -17.02 1.94
N ALA A 188 -4.93 -18.09 1.28
CA ALA A 188 -3.57 -18.63 1.45
C ALA A 188 -2.52 -17.61 0.96
N GLU A 189 -2.79 -16.96 -0.17
CA GLU A 189 -1.91 -15.98 -0.79
C GLU A 189 -1.75 -14.73 0.08
N ASP A 190 -2.83 -14.25 0.72
CA ASP A 190 -2.74 -13.12 1.65
C ASP A 190 -1.83 -13.42 2.84
N LYS A 191 -1.90 -14.66 3.35
CA LYS A 191 -1.12 -15.08 4.52
C LYS A 191 0.36 -15.18 4.18
N GLU A 192 0.68 -15.81 3.04
CA GLU A 192 2.06 -15.90 2.54
C GLU A 192 2.63 -14.50 2.29
N TYR A 193 1.85 -13.62 1.67
CA TYR A 193 2.23 -12.22 1.48
C TYR A 193 2.55 -11.51 2.80
N LEU A 194 1.71 -11.66 3.83
CA LEU A 194 1.95 -11.04 5.13
C LEU A 194 3.22 -11.57 5.80
N ILE A 195 3.49 -12.88 5.69
CA ILE A 195 4.72 -13.50 6.21
C ILE A 195 5.94 -12.81 5.58
N ASP A 196 5.95 -12.65 4.26
CA ASP A 196 7.09 -12.09 3.51
C ASP A 196 7.40 -10.62 3.81
N ILE A 197 6.39 -9.84 4.21
CA ILE A 197 6.56 -8.41 4.48
C ILE A 197 6.73 -8.08 5.96
N THR A 198 6.70 -9.07 6.85
CA THR A 198 6.92 -8.85 8.29
C THR A 198 8.41 -8.85 8.65
N PRO A 199 8.85 -8.01 9.61
CA PRO A 199 8.08 -7.03 10.39
C PRO A 199 7.62 -5.83 9.54
N ALA A 200 6.42 -5.30 9.82
CA ALA A 200 5.94 -4.11 9.15
C ALA A 200 6.64 -2.87 9.72
N ARG A 201 7.03 -1.93 8.85
CA ARG A 201 7.69 -0.69 9.29
C ARG A 201 6.74 0.29 9.99
N ASP A 202 5.53 0.44 9.45
CA ASP A 202 4.56 1.42 9.92
C ASP A 202 3.44 0.71 10.71
N PRO A 203 2.91 1.35 11.77
CA PRO A 203 1.81 0.77 12.53
C PRO A 203 0.53 0.72 11.70
N LEU A 204 -0.29 -0.28 11.99
CA LEU A 204 -1.56 -0.56 11.35
C LEU A 204 -2.69 0.10 12.14
N ASP A 205 -3.60 0.77 11.44
CA ASP A 205 -4.77 1.35 12.07
C ASP A 205 -5.76 0.23 12.42
N ILE A 206 -6.24 0.25 13.66
CA ILE A 206 -7.42 -0.49 14.12
C ILE A 206 -8.61 0.46 14.08
N ILE A 207 -9.70 0.00 13.51
CA ILE A 207 -10.97 0.73 13.38
C ILE A 207 -12.09 -0.07 14.04
N GLU A 208 -13.18 0.62 14.39
CA GLU A 208 -14.41 -0.05 14.89
C GLU A 208 -15.02 -1.02 13.89
#